data_AF-K1RSH2-F1
#
_entry.id   AF-K1RSH2-F1
#
_cell.length_a   1.000
_cell.length_b   1.000
_cell.length_c   1.000
_cell.angle_alpha   90.00
_cell.angle_beta   90.00
_cell.angle_gamma   90.00
#
_symmetry.space_group_name_H-M   'P 1'
#
loop_
_entity.id
_entity.type
_entity.pdbx_description
1 polymer ?
#
loop_
_entity_poly.entity_id
_entity_poly.type
_entity_poly.pdbx_seq_one_letter_code
_entity_poly.pdbx_strand_id
1 'polypeptide(L)'
;VKDCCDINSLPLFTVPWEVKLIDITYDFCHRIVTGEEIETALATALRNLIFSPENEAGYKSTLERRSYFPSSDYCVGVCGFSETELGDDELKKVATSAMQKVLNTSGRQFSFFFQDKNLVTVCPDCKEEDVRKILSTFDTIFNSGGEGATLTCGISPSKQGYAAISDGYRKAVMAHKVATLHGENCVAYSDMGIYKLLVHNKRYIG
;
A
#
# COMPACT_ATOMS: atom_id res chain seq x y z
N VAL A 1 52.20 9.06 -2.88
CA VAL A 1 50.84 9.00 -2.26
C VAL A 1 50.86 9.43 -0.79
N LYS A 2 51.91 9.11 -0.03
CA LYS A 2 52.09 9.58 1.36
C LYS A 2 52.26 11.11 1.48
N ASP A 3 52.89 11.74 0.48
CA ASP A 3 53.20 13.18 0.53
C ASP A 3 52.01 14.13 0.27
N CYS A 4 50.82 13.62 -0.09
CA CYS A 4 49.66 14.47 -0.38
C CYS A 4 48.73 14.68 0.83
N CYS A 5 48.83 13.83 1.86
CA CYS A 5 47.93 13.90 3.03
C CYS A 5 48.41 14.85 4.14
N ASP A 6 49.68 15.22 4.17
CA ASP A 6 50.24 16.07 5.23
C ASP A 6 49.92 17.56 5.07
N ILE A 7 49.51 17.99 3.87
CA ILE A 7 49.25 19.42 3.56
C ILE A 7 47.91 19.91 4.15
N ASN A 8 46.95 19.02 4.42
CA ASN A 8 45.57 19.43 4.74
C ASN A 8 45.11 19.13 6.17
N SER A 9 45.97 18.62 7.06
CA SER A 9 45.60 18.30 8.47
C SER A 9 44.26 17.55 8.59
N LEU A 10 43.95 16.67 7.63
CA LEU A 10 42.74 15.86 7.65
C LEU A 10 43.03 14.61 8.48
N PRO A 11 42.25 14.31 9.52
CA PRO A 11 42.44 13.09 10.28
C PRO A 11 42.19 11.89 9.36
N LEU A 12 43.22 11.09 9.11
CA LEU A 12 43.08 9.80 8.43
C LEU A 12 42.21 8.91 9.34
N PHE A 13 40.92 8.88 9.06
CA PHE A 13 39.97 8.03 9.74
C PHE A 13 40.24 6.59 9.30
N THR A 14 41.14 5.91 10.00
CA THR A 14 41.32 4.46 9.86
C THR A 14 40.13 3.79 10.55
N VAL A 15 39.09 3.52 9.77
CA VAL A 15 37.98 2.66 10.20
C VAL A 15 38.58 1.28 10.53
N PRO A 16 38.34 0.69 11.72
CA PRO A 16 38.73 -0.68 12.01
C PRO A 16 37.80 -1.61 11.21
N TRP A 17 38.23 -1.97 10.00
CA TRP A 17 37.39 -2.56 8.95
C TRP A 17 36.79 -3.92 9.31
N GLU A 18 37.45 -4.72 10.15
CA GLU A 18 37.02 -6.11 10.34
C GLU A 18 35.95 -6.31 11.41
N VAL A 19 35.96 -5.53 12.49
CA VAL A 19 35.05 -5.76 13.63
C VAL A 19 33.78 -4.91 13.51
N LYS A 20 33.90 -3.64 13.12
CA LYS A 20 32.72 -2.74 13.10
C LYS A 20 31.84 -2.93 11.87
N LEU A 21 32.40 -3.34 10.73
CA LEU A 21 31.61 -3.47 9.50
C LEU A 21 30.63 -4.66 9.56
N ILE A 22 31.04 -5.77 10.17
CA ILE A 22 30.19 -6.96 10.35
C ILE A 22 29.01 -6.62 11.27
N ASP A 23 29.26 -5.97 12.41
CA ASP A 23 28.20 -5.57 13.35
C ASP A 23 27.23 -4.55 12.73
N ILE A 24 27.75 -3.58 11.97
CA ILE A 24 26.94 -2.60 11.26
C ILE A 24 26.07 -3.27 10.19
N THR A 25 26.66 -4.18 9.40
CA THR A 25 25.94 -4.91 8.35
C THR A 25 24.87 -5.82 8.97
N TYR A 26 25.19 -6.48 10.09
CA TYR A 26 24.24 -7.30 10.84
C TYR A 26 23.08 -6.47 11.39
N ASP A 27 23.33 -5.30 11.99
CA ASP A 27 22.27 -4.39 12.45
C ASP A 27 21.37 -3.94 11.30
N PHE A 28 21.94 -3.56 10.16
CA PHE A 28 21.17 -3.17 8.99
C PHE A 28 20.35 -4.34 8.43
N CYS A 29 20.96 -5.50 8.22
CA CYS A 29 20.25 -6.69 7.74
C CYS A 29 19.15 -7.10 8.72
N HIS A 30 19.42 -7.08 10.02
CA HIS A 30 18.41 -7.39 11.03
C HIS A 30 17.26 -6.40 10.98
N ARG A 31 17.53 -5.09 10.84
CA ARG A 31 16.49 -4.06 10.71
C ARG A 31 15.69 -4.18 9.42
N ILE A 32 16.34 -4.53 8.31
CA ILE A 32 15.69 -4.81 7.01
C ILE A 32 14.76 -6.02 7.14
N VAL A 33 15.28 -7.16 7.60
CA VAL A 33 14.52 -8.41 7.78
C VAL A 33 13.35 -8.20 8.75
N THR A 34 13.60 -7.55 9.88
CA THR A 34 12.53 -7.25 10.86
C THR A 34 11.48 -6.33 10.23
N GLY A 35 11.89 -5.36 9.42
CA GLY A 35 10.98 -4.48 8.66
C GLY A 35 10.09 -5.25 7.68
N GLU A 36 10.67 -6.18 6.91
CA GLU A 36 9.92 -7.03 5.98
C GLU A 36 8.94 -7.97 6.71
N GLU A 37 9.36 -8.59 7.81
CA GLU A 37 8.49 -9.43 8.65
C GLU A 37 7.33 -8.61 9.25
N ILE A 38 7.61 -7.38 9.66
CA ILE A 38 6.63 -6.43 10.19
C ILE A 38 5.59 -6.04 9.13
N GLU A 39 6.02 -5.67 7.93
CA GLU A 39 5.11 -5.28 6.84
C GLU A 39 4.24 -6.47 6.43
N THR A 40 4.83 -7.66 6.40
CA THR A 40 4.12 -8.92 6.14
C THR A 40 3.09 -9.22 7.25
N ALA A 41 3.44 -9.02 8.51
CA ALA A 41 2.53 -9.22 9.64
C ALA A 41 1.36 -8.23 9.63
N LEU A 42 1.62 -6.96 9.31
CA LEU A 42 0.58 -5.93 9.19
C LEU A 42 -0.36 -6.22 8.01
N ALA A 43 0.19 -6.53 6.84
CA ALA A 43 -0.61 -6.92 5.67
C ALA A 43 -1.46 -8.16 5.96
N THR A 44 -0.92 -9.13 6.70
CA THR A 44 -1.67 -10.33 7.12
C THR A 44 -2.78 -9.97 8.11
N ALA A 45 -2.51 -9.13 9.10
CA ALA A 45 -3.52 -8.67 10.06
C ALA A 45 -4.66 -7.90 9.36
N LEU A 46 -4.33 -7.02 8.41
CA LEU A 46 -5.32 -6.28 7.61
C LEU A 46 -6.14 -7.21 6.71
N ARG A 47 -5.51 -8.19 6.04
CA ARG A 47 -6.23 -9.21 5.27
C ARG A 47 -7.20 -9.99 6.13
N ASN A 48 -6.74 -10.49 7.29
CA ASN A 48 -7.60 -11.23 8.20
C ASN A 48 -8.75 -10.38 8.73
N LEU A 49 -8.50 -9.09 9.00
CA LEU A 49 -9.57 -8.18 9.41
C LEU A 49 -10.61 -7.93 8.31
N ILE A 50 -10.18 -7.90 7.04
CA ILE A 50 -11.09 -7.76 5.90
C ILE A 50 -11.98 -8.98 5.74
N PHE A 51 -11.41 -10.19 5.85
CA PHE A 51 -12.10 -11.45 5.52
C PHE A 51 -12.72 -12.17 6.73
N SER A 52 -12.26 -11.86 7.94
CA SER A 52 -12.74 -12.42 9.20
C SER A 52 -12.87 -11.31 10.27
N PRO A 53 -13.73 -10.29 10.03
CA PRO A 53 -13.90 -9.15 10.93
C PRO A 53 -14.39 -9.55 12.33
N GLU A 54 -15.06 -10.69 12.47
CA GLU A 54 -15.52 -11.24 13.75
C GLU A 54 -14.38 -11.63 14.70
N ASN A 55 -13.16 -11.84 14.18
CA ASN A 55 -11.98 -12.20 14.96
C ASN A 55 -11.04 -11.00 15.23
N GLU A 56 -11.58 -9.78 15.23
CA GLU A 56 -10.87 -8.53 15.46
C GLU A 56 -9.89 -8.60 16.65
N ALA A 57 -10.31 -9.20 17.77
CA ALA A 57 -9.51 -9.32 18.99
C ALA A 57 -8.16 -10.03 18.76
N GLY A 58 -8.10 -10.97 17.81
CA GLY A 58 -6.88 -11.69 17.46
C GLY A 58 -5.85 -10.82 16.71
N TYR A 59 -6.27 -9.74 16.05
CA TYR A 59 -5.42 -8.92 15.19
C TYR A 59 -5.15 -7.52 15.75
N LYS A 60 -6.00 -7.06 16.67
CA LYS A 60 -5.96 -5.73 17.29
C LYS A 60 -4.56 -5.29 17.72
N SER A 61 -3.85 -6.14 18.48
CA SER A 61 -2.52 -5.78 18.99
C SER A 61 -1.50 -5.51 17.86
N THR A 62 -1.59 -6.25 16.75
CA THR A 62 -0.71 -6.07 15.59
C THR A 62 -1.03 -4.80 14.81
N LEU A 63 -2.31 -4.45 14.72
CA LEU A 63 -2.79 -3.22 14.10
C LEU A 63 -2.39 -1.98 14.91
N GLU A 64 -2.65 -1.97 16.21
CA GLU A 64 -2.38 -0.81 17.09
C GLU A 64 -0.88 -0.51 17.20
N ARG A 65 -0.01 -1.53 17.19
CA ARG A 65 1.46 -1.34 17.12
C ARG A 65 1.92 -0.57 15.87
N ARG A 66 1.04 -0.45 14.87
CA ARG A 66 1.27 0.27 13.62
C ARG A 66 0.34 1.45 13.46
N SER A 67 -0.20 1.99 14.54
CA SER A 67 -1.09 3.15 14.53
C SER A 67 -2.43 2.93 13.82
N TYR A 68 -2.84 1.67 13.61
CA TYR A 68 -4.20 1.34 13.17
C TYR A 68 -5.08 1.19 14.40
N PHE A 69 -5.72 2.27 14.84
CA PHE A 69 -6.58 2.28 16.01
C PHE A 69 -8.07 2.09 15.65
N PRO A 70 -8.88 1.52 16.56
CA PRO A 70 -10.33 1.42 16.34
C PRO A 70 -11.03 2.79 16.36
N SER A 71 -10.38 3.84 16.88
CA SER A 71 -10.88 5.22 16.87
C SER A 71 -10.59 5.97 15.57
N SER A 72 -9.71 5.45 14.71
CA SER A 72 -9.35 6.08 13.45
C SER A 72 -10.44 5.89 12.40
N ASP A 73 -10.53 6.86 11.48
CA ASP A 73 -11.32 6.71 10.27
C ASP A 73 -10.52 5.94 9.22
N TYR A 74 -11.15 5.02 8.50
CA TYR A 74 -10.50 4.22 7.47
C TYR A 74 -11.14 4.45 6.12
N CYS A 75 -10.26 4.69 5.14
CA CYS A 75 -10.59 4.73 3.73
C CYS A 75 -9.77 3.67 3.00
N VAL A 76 -10.44 2.80 2.25
CA VAL A 76 -9.81 1.72 1.49
C VAL A 76 -9.87 2.03 0.00
N GLY A 77 -8.73 1.86 -0.68
CA GLY A 77 -8.59 1.90 -2.13
C GLY A 77 -8.31 0.51 -2.71
N VAL A 78 -8.81 0.24 -3.90
CA VAL A 78 -8.52 -0.97 -4.69
C VAL A 78 -8.15 -0.54 -6.10
N CYS A 79 -6.99 -0.96 -6.58
CA CYS A 79 -6.50 -0.69 -7.92
C CYS A 79 -6.31 -2.00 -8.68
N GLY A 80 -6.88 -2.07 -9.88
CA GLY A 80 -6.64 -3.14 -10.83
C GLY A 80 -5.79 -2.64 -12.00
N PHE A 81 -5.13 -3.58 -12.67
CA PHE A 81 -4.23 -3.34 -13.78
C PHE A 81 -4.79 -4.02 -15.04
N SER A 82 -4.77 -3.30 -16.15
CA SER A 82 -5.21 -3.77 -17.46
C SER A 82 -4.26 -3.29 -18.54
N GLU A 83 -4.29 -3.92 -19.72
CA GLU A 83 -3.47 -3.53 -20.88
C GLU A 83 -1.95 -3.52 -20.60
N THR A 84 -1.50 -4.37 -19.67
CA THR A 84 -0.09 -4.51 -19.28
C THR A 84 0.57 -5.66 -20.03
N GLU A 85 1.80 -5.45 -20.50
CA GLU A 85 2.64 -6.52 -21.09
C GLU A 85 3.42 -7.31 -20.01
N LEU A 86 3.47 -6.78 -18.77
CA LEU A 86 4.16 -7.41 -17.66
C LEU A 86 3.48 -8.71 -17.21
N GLY A 87 4.30 -9.70 -16.87
CA GLY A 87 3.84 -10.90 -16.17
C GLY A 87 3.39 -10.58 -14.73
N ASP A 88 2.54 -11.43 -14.14
CA ASP A 88 1.93 -11.22 -12.81
C ASP A 88 2.99 -10.91 -11.71
N ASP A 89 4.14 -11.59 -11.70
CA ASP A 89 5.19 -11.39 -10.69
C ASP A 89 6.00 -10.11 -10.90
N GLU A 90 6.23 -9.73 -12.15
CA GLU A 90 6.94 -8.50 -12.51
C GLU A 90 6.06 -7.28 -12.20
N LEU A 91 4.78 -7.35 -12.58
CA LEU A 91 3.77 -6.35 -12.24
C LEU A 91 3.71 -6.10 -10.73
N LYS A 92 3.67 -7.16 -9.92
CA LYS A 92 3.68 -7.04 -8.45
C LYS A 92 4.92 -6.33 -7.94
N LYS A 93 6.10 -6.64 -8.47
CA LYS A 93 7.37 -6.00 -8.07
C LYS A 93 7.37 -4.51 -8.42
N VAL A 94 7.03 -4.18 -9.66
CA VAL A 94 7.00 -2.80 -10.16
C VAL A 94 5.96 -1.97 -9.40
N ALA A 95 4.75 -2.48 -9.23
CA ALA A 95 3.69 -1.82 -8.48
C ALA A 95 4.04 -1.64 -7.00
N THR A 96 4.67 -2.64 -6.37
CA THR A 96 5.15 -2.54 -4.99
C THR A 96 6.18 -1.42 -4.86
N SER A 97 7.17 -1.38 -5.76
CA SER A 97 8.19 -0.33 -5.80
C SER A 97 7.60 1.06 -6.00
N ALA A 98 6.64 1.20 -6.93
CA ALA A 98 5.95 2.46 -7.17
C ALA A 98 5.14 2.90 -5.95
N MET A 99 4.42 1.99 -5.28
CA MET A 99 3.64 2.32 -4.09
C MET A 99 4.51 2.65 -2.88
N GLN A 100 5.69 2.01 -2.73
CA GLN A 100 6.69 2.41 -1.74
C GLN A 100 7.19 3.84 -1.96
N LYS A 101 7.42 4.26 -3.21
CA LYS A 101 7.76 5.66 -3.53
C LYS A 101 6.63 6.61 -3.13
N VAL A 102 5.37 6.24 -3.37
CA VAL A 102 4.20 7.04 -2.94
C VAL A 102 4.15 7.15 -1.43
N LEU A 103 4.33 6.03 -0.71
CA LEU A 103 4.33 6.01 0.75
C LEU A 103 5.37 6.98 1.32
N ASN A 104 6.60 6.91 0.81
CA ASN A 104 7.72 7.74 1.27
C ASN A 104 7.59 9.23 0.92
N THR A 105 6.82 9.58 -0.11
CA THR A 105 6.66 10.98 -0.58
C THR A 105 5.36 11.64 -0.14
N SER A 106 4.34 10.85 0.18
CA SER A 106 3.00 11.35 0.54
C SER A 106 2.94 12.04 1.90
N GLY A 107 3.90 11.77 2.80
CA GLY A 107 3.84 12.19 4.20
C GLY A 107 2.69 11.56 4.98
N ARG A 108 2.02 10.54 4.41
CA ARG A 108 0.87 9.85 5.01
C ARG A 108 1.25 8.43 5.37
N GLN A 109 0.68 7.95 6.46
CA GLN A 109 0.79 6.56 6.84
C GLN A 109 -0.35 5.78 6.17
N PHE A 110 -0.01 4.78 5.36
CA PHE A 110 -0.96 3.82 4.82
C PHE A 110 -0.26 2.47 4.60
N SER A 111 -1.04 1.42 4.44
CA SER A 111 -0.55 0.08 4.12
C SER A 111 -1.14 -0.39 2.82
N PHE A 112 -0.36 -1.15 2.07
CA PHE A 112 -0.80 -1.70 0.81
C PHE A 112 -0.36 -3.16 0.67
N PHE A 113 -1.14 -3.94 -0.07
CA PHE A 113 -0.83 -5.33 -0.35
C PHE A 113 -1.64 -5.83 -1.54
N PHE A 114 -1.13 -6.86 -2.21
CA PHE A 114 -1.88 -7.54 -3.26
C PHE A 114 -2.92 -8.49 -2.67
N GLN A 115 -4.15 -8.41 -3.17
CA GLN A 115 -5.20 -9.39 -2.94
C GLN A 115 -5.73 -9.84 -4.29
N ASP A 116 -5.60 -11.14 -4.56
CA ASP A 116 -5.81 -11.76 -5.88
C ASP A 116 -4.90 -11.10 -6.94
N LYS A 117 -5.46 -10.22 -7.78
CA LYS A 117 -4.73 -9.43 -8.79
C LYS A 117 -4.83 -7.92 -8.59
N ASN A 118 -5.48 -7.49 -7.51
CA ASN A 118 -5.68 -6.07 -7.22
C ASN A 118 -4.74 -5.62 -6.12
N LEU A 119 -4.22 -4.40 -6.26
CA LEU A 119 -3.50 -3.71 -5.21
C LEU A 119 -4.53 -3.07 -4.27
N VAL A 120 -4.51 -3.46 -3.00
CA VAL A 120 -5.36 -2.92 -1.95
C VAL A 120 -4.55 -1.93 -1.13
N THR A 121 -5.14 -0.78 -0.83
CA THR A 121 -4.54 0.25 0.03
C THR A 121 -5.49 0.55 1.18
N VAL A 122 -5.02 0.47 2.42
CA VAL A 122 -5.78 0.82 3.62
C VAL A 122 -5.16 2.07 4.23
N CYS A 123 -5.95 3.13 4.31
CA CYS A 123 -5.49 4.45 4.74
C CYS A 123 -6.21 4.87 6.04
N PRO A 124 -5.53 4.86 7.20
CA PRO A 124 -6.04 5.49 8.41
C PRO A 124 -6.07 7.02 8.26
N ASP A 125 -7.06 7.64 8.89
CA ASP A 125 -7.26 9.09 9.02
C ASP A 125 -7.19 9.83 7.67
N CYS A 126 -7.68 9.17 6.61
CA CYS A 126 -7.73 9.68 5.24
C CYS A 126 -9.17 9.81 4.76
N LYS A 127 -9.45 10.88 4.01
CA LYS A 127 -10.70 11.06 3.27
C LYS A 127 -10.59 10.44 1.87
N GLU A 128 -11.72 10.33 1.18
CA GLU A 128 -11.77 9.81 -0.20
C GLU A 128 -10.85 10.60 -1.15
N GLU A 129 -10.80 11.93 -1.01
CA GLU A 129 -9.90 12.79 -1.79
C GLU A 129 -8.42 12.52 -1.53
N ASP A 130 -8.05 12.16 -0.31
CA ASP A 130 -6.66 11.86 0.04
C ASP A 130 -6.23 10.55 -0.62
N VAL A 131 -7.08 9.52 -0.56
CA VAL A 131 -6.84 8.23 -1.22
C VAL A 131 -6.81 8.41 -2.74
N ARG A 132 -7.67 9.28 -3.30
CA ARG A 132 -7.64 9.62 -4.73
C ARG A 132 -6.30 10.21 -5.13
N LYS A 133 -5.73 11.12 -4.33
CA LYS A 133 -4.40 11.70 -4.59
C LYS A 133 -3.29 10.66 -4.48
N ILE A 134 -3.36 9.75 -3.51
CA ILE A 134 -2.40 8.63 -3.37
C ILE A 134 -2.42 7.78 -4.64
N LEU A 135 -3.61 7.38 -5.11
CA LEU A 135 -3.76 6.52 -6.28
C LEU A 135 -3.39 7.24 -7.59
N SER A 136 -3.68 8.54 -7.74
CA SER A 136 -3.22 9.31 -8.91
C SER A 136 -1.71 9.49 -8.96
N THR A 137 -1.08 9.67 -7.79
CA THR A 137 0.38 9.74 -7.68
C THR A 137 1.00 8.38 -8.01
N PHE A 138 0.38 7.30 -7.52
CA PHE A 138 0.77 5.94 -7.87
C PHE A 138 0.72 5.69 -9.37
N ASP A 139 -0.39 6.03 -10.03
CA ASP A 139 -0.54 5.90 -11.48
C ASP A 139 0.55 6.66 -12.26
N THR A 140 0.82 7.91 -11.85
CA THR A 140 1.89 8.71 -12.45
C THR A 140 3.27 8.05 -12.29
N ILE A 141 3.60 7.56 -11.10
CA ILE A 141 4.90 6.94 -10.83
C ILE A 141 5.01 5.59 -11.55
N PHE A 142 3.97 4.78 -11.52
CA PHE A 142 3.94 3.47 -12.17
C PHE A 142 4.15 3.61 -13.69
N ASN A 143 3.38 4.49 -14.33
CA ASN A 143 3.45 4.67 -15.77
C ASN A 143 4.66 5.52 -16.23
N SER A 144 5.30 6.29 -15.34
CA SER A 144 6.56 6.97 -15.67
C SER A 144 7.71 6.01 -16.02
N GLY A 145 7.62 4.74 -15.61
CA GLY A 145 8.58 3.69 -15.95
C GLY A 145 8.44 3.13 -17.38
N GLY A 146 7.42 3.55 -18.15
CA GLY A 146 7.15 3.00 -19.49
C GLY A 146 6.36 1.69 -19.48
N GLU A 147 5.79 1.31 -18.34
CA GLU A 147 5.09 0.04 -18.11
C GLU A 147 3.74 -0.06 -18.83
N GLY A 148 3.20 1.07 -19.31
CA GLY A 148 2.09 1.14 -20.26
C GLY A 148 0.75 0.56 -19.78
N ALA A 149 0.53 0.40 -18.47
CA ALA A 149 -0.69 -0.22 -17.96
C ALA A 149 -1.80 0.80 -17.71
N THR A 150 -3.02 0.41 -18.05
CA THR A 150 -4.23 1.16 -17.69
C THR A 150 -4.67 0.76 -16.28
N LEU A 151 -4.64 1.72 -15.35
CA LEU A 151 -5.04 1.54 -13.95
C LEU A 151 -6.49 1.97 -13.75
N THR A 152 -7.29 1.11 -13.13
CA THR A 152 -8.66 1.46 -12.70
C THR A 152 -8.80 1.30 -11.20
N CYS A 153 -9.33 2.32 -10.54
CA CYS A 153 -9.34 2.43 -9.09
C CYS A 153 -10.77 2.54 -8.54
N GLY A 154 -10.99 1.92 -7.38
CA GLY A 154 -12.19 2.07 -6.57
C GLY A 154 -11.83 2.58 -5.18
N ILE A 155 -12.56 3.57 -4.68
CA ILE A 155 -12.36 4.16 -3.35
C ILE A 155 -13.61 3.95 -2.51
N SER A 156 -13.44 3.57 -1.25
CA SER A 156 -14.55 3.44 -0.31
C SER A 156 -14.76 4.71 0.52
N PRO A 157 -15.94 4.90 1.13
CA PRO A 157 -16.15 6.04 2.01
C PRO A 157 -15.35 5.91 3.29
N SER A 158 -14.84 7.05 3.79
CA SER A 158 -14.12 7.08 5.07
C SER A 158 -15.08 6.88 6.23
N LYS A 159 -14.81 5.89 7.10
CA LYS A 159 -15.63 5.56 8.27
C LYS A 159 -14.79 5.08 9.44
N GLN A 160 -15.24 5.35 10.65
CA GLN A 160 -14.55 4.97 11.88
C GLN A 160 -14.53 3.46 12.13
N GLY A 161 -13.39 2.97 12.62
CA GLY A 161 -13.24 1.66 13.25
C GLY A 161 -12.96 0.50 12.30
N TYR A 162 -12.60 -0.64 12.88
CA TYR A 162 -12.10 -1.78 12.12
C TYR A 162 -13.14 -2.43 11.19
N ALA A 163 -14.42 -2.41 11.58
CA ALA A 163 -15.51 -2.85 10.70
C ALA A 163 -15.56 -2.02 9.38
N ALA A 164 -15.09 -0.76 9.41
CA ALA A 164 -14.99 0.06 8.22
C ALA A 164 -13.92 -0.43 7.23
N ILE A 165 -12.90 -1.16 7.67
CA ILE A 165 -11.88 -1.73 6.77
C ILE A 165 -12.50 -2.86 5.94
N SER A 166 -13.24 -3.78 6.57
CA SER A 166 -13.93 -4.87 5.84
C SER A 166 -15.05 -4.36 4.93
N ASP A 167 -15.94 -3.49 5.44
CA ASP A 167 -17.00 -2.88 4.62
C ASP A 167 -16.41 -1.97 3.53
N GLY A 168 -15.35 -1.24 3.85
CA GLY A 168 -14.60 -0.38 2.94
C GLY A 168 -13.99 -1.17 1.80
N TYR A 169 -13.31 -2.29 2.08
CA TYR A 169 -12.79 -3.17 1.04
C TYR A 169 -13.88 -3.63 0.06
N ARG A 170 -15.02 -4.11 0.58
CA ARG A 170 -16.15 -4.53 -0.27
C ARG A 170 -16.66 -3.38 -1.15
N LYS A 171 -16.79 -2.18 -0.61
CA LYS A 171 -17.25 -0.98 -1.35
C LYS A 171 -16.23 -0.52 -2.39
N ALA A 172 -14.95 -0.53 -2.04
CA ALA A 172 -13.88 -0.19 -2.96
C ALA A 172 -13.83 -1.19 -4.14
N VAL A 173 -14.00 -2.49 -3.89
CA VAL A 173 -14.12 -3.50 -4.96
C VAL A 173 -15.33 -3.22 -5.87
N MET A 174 -16.48 -2.82 -5.31
CA MET A 174 -17.65 -2.46 -6.12
C MET A 174 -17.39 -1.22 -6.98
N ALA A 175 -16.78 -0.18 -6.40
CA ALA A 175 -16.42 1.04 -7.11
C ALA A 175 -15.39 0.76 -8.22
N HIS A 176 -14.38 -0.07 -7.94
CA HIS A 176 -13.39 -0.52 -8.91
C HIS A 176 -14.05 -1.24 -10.09
N LYS A 177 -15.00 -2.14 -9.84
CA LYS A 177 -15.76 -2.80 -10.91
C LYS A 177 -16.51 -1.81 -11.80
N VAL A 178 -17.12 -0.78 -11.20
CA VAL A 178 -17.79 0.29 -11.98
C VAL A 178 -16.78 1.09 -12.79
N ALA A 179 -15.65 1.44 -12.20
CA ALA A 179 -14.54 2.12 -12.87
C ALA A 179 -14.09 1.35 -14.12
N THR A 180 -13.86 0.04 -13.98
CA THR A 180 -13.50 -0.84 -15.10
C THR A 180 -14.60 -0.94 -16.16
N LEU A 181 -15.87 -1.04 -15.76
CA LEU A 181 -16.99 -1.16 -16.71
C LEU A 181 -17.21 0.12 -17.53
N HIS A 182 -16.89 1.29 -16.97
CA HIS A 182 -17.11 2.59 -17.61
C HIS A 182 -15.84 3.18 -18.23
N GLY A 183 -14.68 2.53 -18.07
CA GLY A 183 -13.40 3.06 -18.53
C GLY A 183 -12.96 4.32 -17.76
N GLU A 184 -13.37 4.45 -16.49
CA GLU A 184 -12.96 5.55 -15.62
C GLU A 184 -11.73 5.14 -14.81
N ASN A 185 -10.74 6.03 -14.70
CA ASN A 185 -9.52 5.72 -13.96
C ASN A 185 -9.76 5.55 -12.45
N CYS A 186 -10.73 6.27 -11.88
CA CYS A 186 -10.96 6.21 -10.43
C CYS A 186 -12.38 6.62 -10.03
N VAL A 187 -13.14 5.70 -9.42
CA VAL A 187 -14.51 5.92 -8.93
C VAL A 187 -14.54 5.80 -7.41
N ALA A 188 -15.19 6.75 -6.75
CA ALA A 188 -15.52 6.63 -5.34
C ALA A 188 -16.89 5.97 -5.17
N TYR A 189 -17.04 5.12 -4.15
CA TYR A 189 -18.30 4.44 -3.86
C TYR A 189 -19.42 5.44 -3.56
N SER A 190 -19.09 6.58 -2.95
CA SER A 190 -20.03 7.66 -2.69
C SER A 190 -20.67 8.19 -3.98
N ASP A 191 -19.91 8.23 -5.08
CA ASP A 191 -20.29 8.77 -6.39
C ASP A 191 -21.11 7.79 -7.24
N MET A 192 -21.18 6.50 -6.86
CA MET A 192 -21.81 5.45 -7.67
C MET A 192 -23.32 5.59 -7.87
N GLY A 193 -24.03 6.47 -7.15
CA GLY A 193 -25.49 6.67 -7.31
C GLY A 193 -26.29 5.36 -7.43
N ILE A 194 -26.99 5.18 -8.56
CA ILE A 194 -27.84 4.01 -8.86
C ILE A 194 -27.03 2.71 -9.11
N TYR A 195 -25.75 2.83 -9.51
CA TYR A 195 -24.89 1.69 -9.83
C TYR A 195 -24.60 0.81 -8.61
N LYS A 196 -24.83 1.34 -7.39
CA LYS A 196 -24.81 0.55 -6.14
C LYS A 196 -25.72 -0.68 -6.20
N LEU A 197 -26.90 -0.57 -6.84
CA LEU A 197 -27.89 -1.65 -6.93
C LEU A 197 -27.48 -2.73 -7.94
N LEU A 198 -26.89 -2.33 -9.08
CA LEU A 198 -26.50 -3.23 -10.16
C LEU A 198 -25.35 -4.17 -9.76
N VAL A 199 -24.38 -3.64 -9.02
CA VAL A 199 -23.23 -4.44 -8.54
C VAL A 199 -23.63 -5.32 -7.35
N HIS A 200 -24.62 -4.91 -6.55
CA HIS A 200 -25.14 -5.72 -5.44
C HIS A 200 -25.87 -6.97 -5.91
N ASN A 201 -26.60 -6.89 -7.03
CA ASN A 201 -27.41 -7.99 -7.56
C ASN A 201 -26.62 -9.03 -8.38
N LYS A 202 -25.43 -8.68 -8.92
CA LYS A 202 -24.56 -9.65 -9.62
C LYS A 202 -23.86 -10.65 -8.69
N ARG A 203 -24.06 -10.58 -7.36
CA ARG A 203 -23.51 -11.55 -6.39
C ARG A 203 -24.28 -12.89 -6.34
N TYR A 204 -25.40 -13.01 -7.06
CA TYR A 204 -26.25 -14.21 -7.10
C TYR A 204 -26.16 -15.01 -8.41
N ILE A 205 -25.23 -14.68 -9.30
CA ILE A 205 -25.05 -15.39 -10.58
C ILE A 205 -23.54 -15.56 -10.82
N GLY A 206 -22.97 -16.62 -10.24
CA GLY A 206 -21.55 -16.98 -10.35
C GLY A 206 -21.22 -18.12 -9.42
#